data_AF-A0A7J3J6C9-F1
#
_entry.id   AF-A0A7J3J6C9-F1
#
_cell.length_a   1.000
_cell.length_b   1.000
_cell.length_c   1.000
_cell.angle_alpha   90.00
_cell.angle_beta   90.00
_cell.angle_gamma   90.00
#
_symmetry.space_group_name_H-M   'P 1'
#
loop_
_entity.id
_entity.type
_entity.pdbx_description
1 polymer ?
#
loop_
_entity_poly.entity_id
_entity_poly.type
_entity_poly.pdbx_seq_one_letter_code
_entity_poly.pdbx_strand_id
1 'polypeptide(L)'
;MSDGREQTETWTIDVASGSGNAFFQVVIPANSKTGDTIQLVTNGSVTIAGEATGTYAGASRTYVYASLADEDGQYSYRWDKQTGILLEISVTQGSASIAYRATSTNIWQSLPSMLPNMPSLSVEMLSILISTMAAIAIVASAIIYTRHKRS
;
A
#
# COMPACT_ATOMS: atom_id res chain seq x y z
N MET A 1 14.96 -13.53 -28.64
CA MET A 1 13.85 -14.39 -29.13
C MET A 1 13.72 -15.53 -28.15
N SER A 2 12.53 -15.79 -27.61
CA SER A 2 12.28 -16.95 -26.74
C SER A 2 12.21 -18.20 -27.61
N ASP A 3 12.84 -19.30 -27.17
CA ASP A 3 12.81 -20.61 -27.83
C ASP A 3 11.53 -21.42 -27.49
N GLY A 4 10.56 -20.80 -26.81
CA GLY A 4 9.31 -21.42 -26.40
C GLY A 4 9.47 -22.45 -25.28
N ARG A 5 10.66 -22.54 -24.66
CA ARG A 5 10.90 -23.41 -23.50
C ARG A 5 10.75 -22.61 -22.22
N GLU A 6 10.12 -23.22 -21.24
CA GLU A 6 10.14 -22.70 -19.88
C GLU A 6 11.58 -22.79 -19.35
N GLN A 7 12.11 -21.66 -18.90
CA GLN A 7 13.36 -21.59 -18.17
C GLN A 7 13.05 -21.24 -16.73
N THR A 8 13.60 -22.03 -15.81
CA THR A 8 13.47 -21.80 -14.38
C THR A 8 14.80 -21.30 -13.85
N GLU A 9 14.82 -20.05 -13.38
CA GLU A 9 15.91 -19.50 -12.59
C GLU A 9 15.47 -19.37 -11.13
N THR A 10 16.39 -19.62 -10.20
CA THR A 10 16.13 -19.49 -8.76
C THR A 10 17.06 -18.44 -8.17
N TRP A 11 16.47 -17.44 -7.53
CA TRP A 11 17.19 -16.42 -6.79
C TRP A 11 16.79 -16.46 -5.32
N THR A 12 17.73 -16.09 -4.45
CA THR A 12 17.58 -16.02 -3.00
C THR A 12 17.78 -14.58 -2.55
N ILE A 13 16.97 -14.16 -1.57
CA ILE A 13 17.08 -12.86 -0.90
C ILE A 13 16.84 -13.07 0.59
N ASP A 14 17.75 -12.56 1.42
CA ASP A 14 17.51 -12.28 2.82
C ASP A 14 16.95 -10.87 2.95
N VAL A 15 15.68 -10.75 3.36
CA VAL A 15 14.98 -9.47 3.47
C VAL A 15 15.56 -8.56 4.54
N ALA A 16 16.17 -9.11 5.59
CA ALA A 16 16.71 -8.32 6.70
C ALA A 16 18.09 -7.74 6.35
N SER A 17 18.97 -8.56 5.79
CA SER A 17 20.33 -8.12 5.44
C SER A 17 20.43 -7.55 4.03
N GLY A 18 19.44 -7.79 3.17
CA GLY A 18 19.51 -7.53 1.74
C GLY A 18 20.45 -8.51 1.01
N SER A 19 21.07 -9.49 1.69
CA SER A 19 22.03 -10.38 1.02
C SER A 19 21.31 -11.36 0.08
N GLY A 20 21.87 -11.63 -1.10
CA GLY A 20 21.23 -12.52 -2.06
C GLY A 20 21.81 -12.40 -3.47
N ASN A 21 21.13 -13.02 -4.43
CA ASN A 21 21.50 -13.00 -5.85
C ASN A 21 20.34 -12.63 -6.78
N ALA A 22 19.26 -12.05 -6.23
CA ALA A 22 18.17 -11.57 -7.06
C ALA A 22 18.56 -10.29 -7.81
N PHE A 23 17.93 -10.09 -8.98
CA PHE A 23 18.16 -8.89 -9.78
C PHE A 23 17.58 -7.61 -9.17
N PHE A 24 16.55 -7.73 -8.34
CA PHE A 24 15.92 -6.61 -7.66
C PHE A 24 15.27 -7.05 -6.34
N GLN A 25 15.10 -6.09 -5.44
CA GLN A 25 14.45 -6.34 -4.16
C GLN A 25 12.94 -6.55 -4.32
N VAL A 26 12.51 -7.82 -4.37
CA VAL A 26 11.10 -8.18 -4.57
C VAL A 26 10.25 -7.97 -3.31
N VAL A 27 10.85 -8.12 -2.13
CA VAL A 27 10.13 -8.07 -0.84
C VAL A 27 10.89 -7.21 0.16
N ILE A 28 10.17 -6.39 0.91
CA ILE A 28 10.68 -5.60 2.04
C ILE A 28 9.89 -5.95 3.31
N PRO A 29 10.33 -5.51 4.50
CA PRO A 29 9.51 -5.67 5.70
C PRO A 29 8.11 -5.07 5.52
N ALA A 30 7.09 -5.82 5.91
CA ALA A 30 5.71 -5.37 5.88
C ALA A 30 5.50 -4.15 6.80
N ASN A 31 4.62 -3.24 6.39
CA ASN A 31 4.30 -2.00 7.08
C ASN A 31 5.47 -1.01 7.22
N SER A 32 6.49 -1.14 6.37
CA SER A 32 7.53 -0.10 6.24
C SER A 32 6.88 1.24 5.88
N LYS A 33 7.53 2.34 6.29
CA LYS A 33 7.00 3.71 6.17
C LYS A 33 8.10 4.68 5.71
N THR A 34 7.68 5.89 5.36
CA THR A 34 8.61 6.98 5.04
C THR A 34 9.65 7.19 6.12
N GLY A 35 10.91 7.31 5.71
CA GLY A 35 12.07 7.46 6.60
C GLY A 35 12.68 6.14 7.09
N ASP A 36 12.02 4.99 6.90
CA ASP A 36 12.65 3.70 7.17
C ASP A 36 13.75 3.41 6.14
N THR A 37 14.82 2.77 6.60
CA THR A 37 15.93 2.32 5.73
C THR A 37 15.83 0.82 5.49
N ILE A 38 15.94 0.44 4.22
CA ILE A 38 15.83 -0.95 3.74
C ILE A 38 17.14 -1.33 3.06
N GLN A 39 17.60 -2.57 3.28
CA GLN A 39 18.73 -3.13 2.53
C GLN A 39 18.23 -3.73 1.21
N LEU A 40 18.82 -3.28 0.11
CA LEU A 40 18.58 -3.77 -1.24
C LEU A 40 19.68 -4.73 -1.66
N VAL A 41 19.29 -5.78 -2.39
CA VAL A 41 20.19 -6.84 -2.84
C VAL A 41 21.33 -6.39 -3.76
N THR A 42 21.17 -5.29 -4.49
CA THR A 42 22.16 -4.79 -5.47
C THR A 42 22.73 -3.42 -5.16
N ASN A 43 22.02 -2.56 -4.41
CA ASN A 43 22.36 -1.14 -4.28
C ASN A 43 22.57 -0.69 -2.82
N GLY A 44 22.81 -1.63 -1.90
CA GLY A 44 23.03 -1.32 -0.48
C GLY A 44 21.76 -0.79 0.18
N SER A 45 21.88 0.19 1.08
CA SER A 45 20.74 0.72 1.83
C SER A 45 20.00 1.84 1.09
N VAL A 46 18.67 1.80 1.08
CA VAL A 46 17.81 2.89 0.59
C VAL A 46 16.86 3.37 1.68
N THR A 47 16.62 4.68 1.74
CA THR A 47 15.57 5.26 2.59
C THR A 47 14.27 5.40 1.81
N ILE A 48 13.14 4.99 2.40
CA ILE A 48 11.82 5.22 1.81
C ILE A 48 11.54 6.72 1.77
N ALA A 49 11.35 7.24 0.56
CA ALA A 49 11.15 8.66 0.30
C ALA A 49 9.72 9.11 0.60
N GLY A 50 8.74 8.23 0.45
CA GLY A 50 7.34 8.59 0.64
C GLY A 50 6.36 7.43 0.54
N GLU A 51 5.09 7.78 0.72
CA GLU A 51 3.94 6.90 0.59
C GLU A 51 2.93 7.52 -0.38
N ALA A 52 2.24 6.68 -1.14
CA ALA A 52 1.15 7.10 -2.02
C ALA A 52 0.16 5.95 -2.24
N THR A 53 -0.99 6.25 -2.83
CA THR A 53 -1.98 5.25 -3.24
C THR A 53 -2.01 5.09 -4.75
N GLY A 54 -2.26 3.88 -5.21
CA GLY A 54 -2.36 3.56 -6.63
C GLY A 54 -3.08 2.23 -6.87
N THR A 55 -3.49 2.01 -8.12
CA THR A 55 -4.16 0.76 -8.52
C THR A 55 -3.15 -0.22 -9.08
N TYR A 56 -3.09 -1.40 -8.45
CA TYR A 56 -2.21 -2.51 -8.84
C TYR A 56 -2.99 -3.81 -8.78
N ALA A 57 -2.84 -4.65 -9.82
CA ALA A 57 -3.61 -5.89 -9.97
C ALA A 57 -5.12 -5.77 -9.70
N GLY A 58 -5.74 -4.64 -10.09
CA GLY A 58 -7.17 -4.38 -9.88
C GLY A 58 -7.57 -3.96 -8.47
N ALA A 59 -6.64 -3.79 -7.53
CA ALA A 59 -6.89 -3.32 -6.16
C ALA A 59 -6.27 -1.94 -5.91
N SER A 60 -6.95 -1.11 -5.11
CA SER A 60 -6.36 0.11 -4.56
C SER A 60 -5.38 -0.26 -3.45
N ARG A 61 -4.12 0.09 -3.62
CA ARG A 61 -3.02 -0.23 -2.70
C ARG A 61 -2.34 1.05 -2.22
N THR A 62 -1.98 1.09 -0.94
CA THR A 62 -1.01 2.06 -0.44
C THR A 62 0.37 1.47 -0.63
N TYR A 63 1.26 2.23 -1.26
CA TYR A 63 2.63 1.81 -1.53
C TYR A 63 3.64 2.78 -0.92
N VAL A 64 4.78 2.25 -0.54
CA VAL A 64 5.98 3.02 -0.23
C VAL A 64 6.86 3.08 -1.48
N TYR A 65 7.58 4.18 -1.66
CA TYR A 65 8.48 4.33 -2.80
C TYR A 65 9.85 4.85 -2.39
N ALA A 66 10.86 4.43 -3.14
CA ALA A 66 12.22 4.88 -3.01
C ALA A 66 12.87 4.95 -4.40
N SER A 67 13.85 5.83 -4.53
CA SER A 67 14.60 5.99 -5.78
C SER A 67 16.09 6.02 -5.49
N LEU A 68 16.86 5.36 -6.35
CA LEU A 68 18.32 5.36 -6.32
C LEU A 68 18.83 5.77 -7.69
N ALA A 69 19.99 6.42 -7.71
CA ALA A 69 20.70 6.73 -8.93
C ALA A 69 22.17 6.40 -8.71
N ASP A 70 22.75 5.64 -9.63
CA ASP A 70 24.17 5.35 -9.70
C ASP A 70 24.67 5.51 -11.15
N GLU A 71 25.91 5.07 -11.41
CA GLU A 71 26.51 5.14 -12.75
C GLU A 71 25.76 4.25 -13.77
N ASP A 72 25.07 3.21 -13.30
CA ASP A 72 24.40 2.22 -14.13
C ASP A 72 22.95 2.63 -14.45
N GLY A 73 22.32 3.47 -13.64
CA GLY A 73 21.03 4.06 -13.97
C GLY A 73 20.25 4.66 -12.80
N GLN A 74 19.01 5.02 -13.09
CA GLN A 74 18.03 5.46 -12.09
C GLN A 74 17.00 4.36 -11.86
N TYR A 75 16.91 3.92 -10.62
CA TYR A 75 15.99 2.89 -10.16
C TYR A 75 14.88 3.55 -9.35
N SER A 76 13.62 3.22 -9.67
CA SER A 76 12.47 3.64 -8.88
C SER A 76 11.68 2.42 -8.47
N TYR A 77 11.57 2.21 -7.16
CA TYR A 77 10.85 1.09 -6.56
C TYR A 77 9.54 1.55 -5.94
N ARG A 78 8.53 0.69 -6.05
CA ARG A 78 7.26 0.81 -5.34
C ARG A 78 6.90 -0.54 -4.73
N TRP A 79 6.81 -0.61 -3.42
CA TRP A 79 6.36 -1.80 -2.70
C TRP A 79 5.02 -1.55 -2.04
N ASP A 80 4.17 -2.57 -2.02
CA ASP A 80 2.93 -2.55 -1.27
C ASP A 80 3.25 -2.37 0.21
N LYS A 81 2.66 -1.37 0.85
CA LYS A 81 2.95 -1.07 2.26
C LYS A 81 2.51 -2.21 3.17
N GLN A 82 1.35 -2.81 2.91
CA GLN A 82 0.77 -3.82 3.80
C GLN A 82 1.53 -5.15 3.72
N THR A 83 1.91 -5.60 2.52
CA THR A 83 2.54 -6.91 2.32
C THR A 83 4.06 -6.84 2.13
N GLY A 84 4.61 -5.66 1.82
CA GLY A 84 6.02 -5.49 1.47
C GLY A 84 6.40 -6.01 0.08
N ILE A 85 5.44 -6.45 -0.73
CA ILE A 85 5.69 -7.05 -2.05
C ILE A 85 5.85 -5.96 -3.10
N LEU A 86 6.83 -6.11 -4.00
CA LEU A 86 7.09 -5.19 -5.10
C LEU A 86 5.87 -5.09 -6.03
N LEU A 87 5.42 -3.86 -6.25
CA LEU A 87 4.33 -3.52 -7.15
C LEU A 87 4.85 -3.09 -8.51
N GLU A 88 5.93 -2.29 -8.50
CA GLU A 88 6.52 -1.72 -9.70
C GLU A 88 8.00 -1.43 -9.45
N ILE A 89 8.83 -1.73 -10.44
CA ILE A 89 10.19 -1.21 -10.52
C ILE A 89 10.39 -0.64 -11.92
N SER A 90 10.97 0.55 -12.02
CA SER A 90 11.47 1.08 -13.28
C SER A 90 12.96 1.37 -13.18
N VAL A 91 13.65 1.09 -14.28
CA VAL A 91 15.08 1.35 -14.46
C VAL A 91 15.22 2.24 -15.68
N THR A 92 15.97 3.33 -15.55
CA THR A 92 16.28 4.24 -16.64
C THR A 92 17.79 4.36 -16.78
N GLN A 93 18.31 4.04 -17.97
CA GLN A 93 19.72 4.14 -18.31
C GLN A 93 19.86 4.93 -19.61
N GLY A 94 20.42 6.14 -19.53
CA GLY A 94 20.47 7.06 -20.66
C GLY A 94 19.07 7.38 -21.20
N SER A 95 18.80 7.03 -22.46
CA SER A 95 17.48 7.20 -23.10
C SER A 95 16.59 5.95 -23.03
N ALA A 96 17.07 4.84 -22.48
CA ALA A 96 16.32 3.59 -22.37
C ALA A 96 15.64 3.49 -21.01
N SER A 97 14.40 3.00 -20.98
CA SER A 97 13.69 2.68 -19.74
C SER A 97 12.99 1.32 -19.86
N ILE A 98 13.07 0.55 -18.79
CA ILE A 98 12.36 -0.72 -18.62
C ILE A 98 11.55 -0.60 -17.32
N ALA A 99 10.32 -1.10 -17.33
CA ALA A 99 9.50 -1.16 -16.12
C ALA A 99 8.84 -2.54 -16.00
N TYR A 100 8.86 -3.08 -14.78
CA TYR A 100 8.14 -4.28 -14.39
C TYR A 100 7.01 -3.87 -13.45
N ARG A 101 5.79 -4.30 -13.74
CA ARG A 101 4.60 -3.94 -12.96
C ARG A 101 3.73 -5.16 -12.70
N ALA A 102 3.26 -5.31 -11.46
CA ALA A 102 2.30 -6.34 -11.11
C ALA A 102 0.92 -6.04 -11.72
N THR A 103 0.50 -6.87 -12.68
CA THR A 103 -0.76 -6.70 -13.43
C THR A 103 -1.90 -7.59 -12.93
N SER A 104 -1.60 -8.73 -12.30
CA SER A 104 -2.60 -9.65 -11.74
C SER A 104 -2.00 -10.50 -10.62
N THR A 105 -2.78 -10.76 -9.56
CA THR A 105 -2.45 -11.67 -8.47
C THR A 105 -3.71 -12.01 -7.66
N ASN A 106 -3.71 -13.12 -6.94
CA ASN A 106 -4.73 -13.45 -5.93
C ASN A 106 -4.39 -12.95 -4.52
N ILE A 107 -3.19 -12.38 -4.33
CA ILE A 107 -2.73 -11.85 -3.03
C ILE A 107 -3.52 -10.59 -2.66
N TRP A 108 -3.69 -9.68 -3.62
CA TRP A 108 -4.51 -8.50 -3.45
C TRP A 108 -5.87 -8.77 -4.06
N GLN A 109 -6.88 -8.90 -3.21
CA GLN A 109 -8.25 -8.96 -3.70
C GLN A 109 -8.63 -7.58 -4.20
N SER A 110 -8.90 -7.47 -5.50
CA SER A 110 -9.79 -6.40 -5.98
C SER A 110 -11.05 -6.52 -5.13
N LEU A 111 -11.44 -5.46 -4.44
CA LEU A 111 -12.78 -5.40 -3.87
C LEU A 111 -13.72 -5.79 -5.01
N PRO A 112 -14.56 -6.83 -4.85
CA PRO A 112 -15.58 -7.11 -5.84
C PRO A 112 -16.30 -5.79 -6.10
N SER A 113 -16.60 -5.48 -7.36
CA SER A 113 -17.53 -4.41 -7.73
C SER A 113 -18.96 -4.65 -7.20
N MET A 114 -19.11 -5.43 -6.12
CA MET A 114 -20.28 -5.63 -5.30
C MET A 114 -20.45 -4.50 -4.28
N LEU A 115 -20.45 -3.27 -4.77
CA LEU A 115 -21.19 -2.19 -4.12
C LEU A 115 -21.98 -1.51 -5.24
N PRO A 116 -23.22 -1.94 -5.52
CA PRO A 116 -24.12 -1.10 -6.26
C PRO A 116 -24.33 0.13 -5.38
N ASN A 117 -23.78 1.29 -5.77
CA ASN A 117 -24.03 2.58 -5.15
C ASN A 117 -24.23 2.54 -3.63
N MET A 118 -23.16 2.44 -2.84
CA MET A 118 -23.27 3.03 -1.49
C MET A 118 -23.50 4.52 -1.72
N PRO A 119 -24.66 5.10 -1.32
CA PRO A 119 -24.79 6.54 -1.34
C PRO A 119 -23.69 7.06 -0.43
N SER A 120 -22.77 7.85 -0.99
CA SER A 120 -21.87 8.66 -0.18
C SER A 120 -22.77 9.43 0.79
N LEU A 121 -22.69 9.12 2.09
CA LEU A 121 -23.40 9.91 3.08
C LEU A 121 -22.88 11.34 2.93
N SER A 122 -23.71 12.23 2.40
CA SER A 122 -23.36 13.64 2.33
C SER A 122 -23.06 14.13 3.75
N VAL A 123 -22.21 15.15 3.87
CA VAL A 123 -21.88 15.76 5.16
C VAL A 123 -23.16 16.15 5.93
N GLU A 124 -24.23 16.52 5.22
CA GLU A 124 -25.55 16.78 5.77
C GLU A 124 -26.19 15.57 6.47
N MET A 125 -26.12 14.38 5.86
CA MET A 125 -26.63 13.15 6.47
C MET A 125 -25.83 12.75 7.71
N LEU A 126 -24.51 12.97 7.71
CA LEU A 126 -23.66 12.76 8.88
C LEU A 126 -24.06 13.71 10.03
N SER A 127 -24.38 14.95 9.69
CA SER A 127 -24.81 16.00 10.64
C SER A 127 -26.13 15.65 11.31
N ILE A 128 -27.10 15.13 10.53
CA ILE A 128 -28.41 14.69 11.05
C ILE A 128 -28.26 13.50 12.00
N LEU A 129 -27.38 12.53 11.68
CA LEU A 129 -27.10 11.37 12.54
C LEU A 129 -26.47 11.80 13.88
N ILE A 130 -25.49 12.70 13.85
CA ILE A 130 -24.87 13.22 15.09
C ILE A 130 -25.90 14.00 15.92
N SER A 131 -26.72 14.84 15.27
CA SER A 131 -27.76 15.62 15.94
C SER A 131 -28.83 14.75 16.60
N THR A 132 -29.27 13.66 15.95
CA THR A 132 -30.29 12.76 16.49
C THR A 132 -29.74 11.97 17.68
N MET A 133 -28.50 11.49 17.62
CA MET A 133 -27.86 10.84 18.77
C MET A 133 -27.70 11.79 19.97
N ALA A 134 -27.31 13.05 19.72
CA ALA A 134 -27.21 14.06 20.78
C ALA A 134 -28.57 14.35 21.44
N ALA A 135 -29.64 14.47 20.64
CA ALA A 135 -30.99 14.69 21.16
C ALA A 135 -31.48 13.52 22.03
N ILE A 136 -31.23 12.27 21.61
CA ILE A 136 -31.60 11.08 22.39
C ILE A 136 -30.83 11.05 23.72
N ALA A 137 -29.53 11.36 23.71
CA ALA A 137 -28.73 11.43 24.93
C ALA A 137 -29.27 12.49 25.90
N ILE A 138 -29.61 13.68 25.42
CA ILE A 138 -30.17 14.76 26.24
C ILE A 138 -31.51 14.33 26.87
N VAL A 139 -32.40 13.72 26.09
CA VAL A 139 -33.70 13.24 26.59
C VAL A 139 -33.51 12.14 27.63
N ALA A 140 -32.61 11.18 27.39
CA ALA A 140 -32.30 10.13 28.35
C ALA A 140 -31.74 10.71 29.66
N SER A 141 -30.81 11.66 29.60
CA SER A 141 -30.27 12.34 30.77
C SER A 141 -31.33 13.13 31.56
N ALA A 142 -32.23 13.83 30.85
CA ALA A 142 -33.34 14.55 31.50
C ALA A 142 -34.34 13.62 32.19
N ILE A 143 -34.65 12.46 31.57
CA ILE A 143 -35.51 11.43 32.18
C ILE A 143 -34.84 10.86 33.44
N ILE A 144 -33.55 10.54 33.37
CA ILE A 144 -32.81 10.01 34.54
C ILE A 144 -32.78 11.04 35.68
N TYR A 145 -32.47 12.30 35.37
CA TYR A 145 -32.42 13.38 36.36
C TYR A 145 -33.78 13.64 37.02
N THR A 146 -34.87 13.66 36.25
CA THR A 146 -36.22 13.88 36.78
C THR A 146 -36.73 12.72 37.62
N ARG A 147 -36.33 11.47 37.32
CA ARG A 147 -36.62 10.30 38.17
C ARG A 147 -35.86 10.34 39.49
N HIS A 148 -34.60 10.80 39.49
CA HIS A 148 -33.78 10.85 40.70
C HIS A 148 -34.20 11.96 41.69
N LYS A 149 -34.83 13.04 41.20
CA LYS A 149 -35.32 14.15 42.05
C LYS A 149 -36.68 13.87 42.70
N ARG A 150 -37.42 12.86 42.22
CA ARG A 150 -38.74 12.47 42.75
C ARG A 150 -38.68 11.32 43.77
N SER A 151 -37.51 10.71 43.97
CA SER A 151 -37.22 9.77 45.06
C SER A 151 -36.59 10.50 46.23
#